data_AF-A0A924RX50-F1
#
_entry.id   AF-A0A924RX50-F1
#
_cell.length_a   1.000
_cell.length_b   1.000
_cell.length_c   1.000
_cell.angle_alpha   90.00
_cell.angle_beta   90.00
_cell.angle_gamma   90.00
#
_symmetry.space_group_name_H-M   'P 1'
#
loop_
_entity.id
_entity.type
_entity.pdbx_description
1 polymer ?
#
loop_
_entity_poly.entity_id
_entity_poly.type
_entity_poly.pdbx_seq_one_letter_code
_entity_poly.pdbx_strand_id
1 'polypeptide(L)'
;NVVATSKQEIPQNISTATATLNGLFDKTTKKLTYTLAINGLTPTVLHLHKGEVGVSGPVNVTLSATGGITDAFTAQQETDLFAGSLYLNIHSATYAGGEIRGQVTTPNQLVFATTANSAAEVPTNSSTATAAIYTLYNKTAKSLAYTINFIGVVPTNMHFHKAAIGVSGPVQIAIPGLYVTGMKGEVTLTADQEVDLFANQWYFNLHSATYAGGEIRGQLVR
;
A
#
# COMPACT_ATOMS: atom_id res chain seq x y z
N ASN A 1 -5.18 13.49 0.75
CA ASN A 1 -5.52 12.62 1.90
C ASN A 1 -4.52 11.50 2.01
N VAL A 2 -4.27 11.01 3.22
CA VAL A 2 -3.42 9.86 3.50
C VAL A 2 -4.08 9.03 4.59
N VAL A 3 -4.04 7.71 4.44
CA VAL A 3 -4.20 6.74 5.53
C VAL A 3 -2.91 5.93 5.57
N ALA A 4 -2.20 5.97 6.69
CA ALA A 4 -0.89 5.35 6.85
C ALA A 4 -0.95 4.17 7.83
N THR A 5 -0.30 3.07 7.44
CA THR A 5 -0.20 1.83 8.23
C THR A 5 1.16 1.17 8.02
N SER A 6 1.53 0.24 8.91
CA SER A 6 2.74 -0.57 8.77
C SER A 6 2.72 -1.49 7.53
N LYS A 7 1.53 -1.82 7.02
CA LYS A 7 1.35 -2.63 5.80
C LYS A 7 1.67 -1.85 4.54
N GLN A 8 1.75 -0.53 4.61
CA GLN A 8 2.15 0.30 3.50
C GLN A 8 3.64 0.68 3.54
N GLU A 9 4.35 0.41 4.66
CA GLU A 9 5.80 0.63 4.83
C GLU A 9 6.63 -0.36 4.01
N ILE A 10 7.86 0.03 3.67
CA ILE A 10 8.77 -0.79 2.86
C ILE A 10 10.14 -0.88 3.56
N PRO A 11 10.52 -2.05 4.11
CA PRO A 11 9.71 -3.26 4.24
C PRO A 11 8.51 -3.10 5.19
N GLN A 12 7.44 -3.86 4.98
CA GLN A 12 6.32 -3.92 5.91
C GLN A 12 6.81 -4.40 7.29
N ASN A 13 6.22 -3.85 8.36
CA ASN A 13 6.50 -4.27 9.73
C ASN A 13 5.24 -4.70 10.48
N ILE A 14 5.38 -4.99 11.77
CA ILE A 14 4.32 -5.53 12.64
C ILE A 14 3.64 -4.48 13.51
N SER A 15 4.00 -3.19 13.38
CA SER A 15 3.36 -2.13 14.16
C SER A 15 1.86 -2.09 13.88
N THR A 16 1.08 -1.81 14.93
CA THR A 16 -0.36 -1.56 14.85
C THR A 16 -0.68 -0.07 14.78
N ALA A 17 0.35 0.79 14.71
CA ALA A 17 0.17 2.23 14.61
C ALA A 17 -0.54 2.61 13.31
N THR A 18 -1.24 3.73 13.36
CA THR A 18 -1.98 4.29 12.21
C THR A 18 -1.86 5.80 12.20
N ALA A 19 -2.02 6.41 11.03
CA ALA A 19 -2.17 7.85 10.94
C ALA A 19 -3.08 8.27 9.78
N THR A 20 -3.70 9.44 9.90
CA THR A 20 -4.46 10.07 8.83
C THR A 20 -3.98 11.49 8.60
N LEU A 21 -3.64 11.84 7.36
CA LEU A 21 -3.33 13.21 6.96
C LEU A 21 -4.42 13.73 6.02
N ASN A 22 -5.03 14.84 6.41
CA ASN A 22 -5.91 15.62 5.54
C ASN A 22 -5.23 16.93 5.21
N GLY A 23 -5.28 17.35 3.94
CA GLY A 23 -4.61 18.58 3.54
C GLY A 23 -5.23 19.24 2.32
N LEU A 24 -5.10 20.55 2.28
CA LEU A 24 -5.54 21.43 1.20
C LEU A 24 -4.32 22.16 0.64
N PHE A 25 -4.04 21.93 -0.65
CA PHE A 25 -2.96 22.61 -1.36
C PHE A 25 -3.51 23.83 -2.09
N ASP A 26 -2.96 25.00 -1.81
CA ASP A 26 -3.26 26.25 -2.51
C ASP A 26 -2.29 26.43 -3.68
N LYS A 27 -2.80 26.42 -4.92
CA LYS A 27 -2.00 26.57 -6.14
C LYS A 27 -1.38 27.96 -6.32
N THR A 28 -1.90 28.98 -5.64
CA THR A 28 -1.40 30.36 -5.72
C THR A 28 -0.19 30.52 -4.81
N THR A 29 -0.35 30.16 -3.53
CA THR A 29 0.72 30.28 -2.54
C THR A 29 1.68 29.10 -2.54
N LYS A 30 1.30 27.99 -3.20
CA LYS A 30 2.00 26.70 -3.25
C LYS A 30 2.18 26.05 -1.88
N LYS A 31 1.30 26.36 -0.93
CA LYS A 31 1.39 25.85 0.45
C LYS A 31 0.36 24.75 0.68
N LEU A 32 0.77 23.74 1.45
CA LEU A 32 -0.12 22.70 1.95
C LEU A 32 -0.53 23.07 3.38
N THR A 33 -1.82 23.32 3.60
CA THR A 33 -2.41 23.33 4.94
C THR A 33 -2.83 21.92 5.28
N TYR A 34 -2.43 21.38 6.44
CA TYR A 34 -2.69 19.99 6.80
C TYR A 34 -2.96 19.78 8.29
N THR A 35 -3.63 18.67 8.58
CA THR A 35 -3.79 18.08 9.92
C THR A 35 -3.43 16.60 9.85
N LEU A 36 -2.64 16.14 10.82
CA LEU A 36 -2.16 14.77 10.94
C LEU A 36 -2.57 14.22 12.31
N ALA A 37 -3.41 13.18 12.29
CA ALA A 37 -3.74 12.41 13.49
C ALA A 37 -2.91 11.13 13.49
N ILE A 38 -2.23 10.83 14.61
CA ILE A 38 -1.36 9.66 14.78
C ILE A 38 -1.87 8.87 15.98
N ASN A 39 -1.92 7.55 15.86
CA ASN A 39 -2.29 6.64 16.95
C ASN A 39 -1.28 5.49 17.06
N GLY A 40 -0.90 5.15 18.29
CA GLY A 40 -0.08 3.97 18.59
C GLY A 40 1.43 4.14 18.42
N LEU A 41 1.94 5.37 18.19
CA LEU A 41 3.38 5.65 18.19
C LEU A 41 3.69 7.09 18.66
N THR A 42 4.95 7.32 19.05
CA THR A 42 5.51 8.68 19.26
C THR A 42 6.41 9.03 18.07
N PRO A 43 6.06 10.04 17.25
CA PRO A 43 6.82 10.35 16.05
C PRO A 43 8.16 11.00 16.39
N THR A 44 9.24 10.53 15.76
CA THR A 44 10.56 11.19 15.80
C THR A 44 10.77 12.07 14.57
N VAL A 45 10.23 11.66 13.42
CA VAL A 45 10.35 12.35 12.14
C VAL A 45 9.06 12.18 11.34
N LEU A 46 8.65 13.25 10.65
CA LEU A 46 7.49 13.29 9.76
C LEU A 46 7.92 13.83 8.39
N HIS A 47 7.80 13.01 7.36
CA HIS A 47 8.20 13.40 6.00
C HIS A 47 7.11 13.09 4.98
N LEU A 48 6.97 13.94 3.97
CA LEU A 48 6.51 13.51 2.66
C LEU A 48 7.74 13.11 1.85
N HIS A 49 7.77 11.87 1.37
CA HIS A 49 8.79 11.36 0.46
C HIS A 49 8.24 11.28 -0.97
N LYS A 50 9.14 11.23 -1.95
CA LYS A 50 8.82 10.91 -3.35
C LYS A 50 8.87 9.41 -3.57
N GLY A 51 7.78 8.81 -4.04
CA GLY A 51 7.67 7.41 -4.46
C GLY A 51 6.22 7.00 -4.73
N GLU A 52 6.05 6.10 -5.69
CA GLU A 52 4.77 5.44 -5.97
C GLU A 52 4.43 4.41 -4.88
N VAL A 53 3.23 3.82 -4.98
CA VAL A 53 2.82 2.71 -4.12
C VAL A 53 3.81 1.53 -4.22
N GLY A 54 4.34 1.09 -3.10
CA GLY A 54 5.34 0.00 -3.06
C GLY A 54 6.75 0.40 -3.51
N VAL A 55 7.07 1.70 -3.60
CA VAL A 55 8.42 2.19 -3.95
C VAL A 55 8.92 3.23 -2.94
N SER A 56 10.10 2.98 -2.35
CA SER A 56 10.80 3.95 -1.49
C SER A 56 11.54 5.00 -2.32
N GLY A 57 11.81 6.16 -1.74
CA GLY A 57 12.51 7.25 -2.42
C GLY A 57 12.84 8.42 -1.49
N PRO A 58 13.45 9.49 -2.01
CA PRO A 58 14.04 10.54 -1.20
C PRO A 58 12.99 11.39 -0.46
N VAL A 59 13.43 12.09 0.59
CA VAL A 59 12.61 13.09 1.27
C VAL A 59 12.24 14.20 0.27
N ASN A 60 10.96 14.54 0.23
CA ASN A 60 10.42 15.60 -0.61
C ASN A 60 10.10 16.84 0.21
N VAL A 61 9.38 16.68 1.34
CA VAL A 61 9.02 17.76 2.27
C VAL A 61 9.15 17.26 3.71
N THR A 62 9.75 18.05 4.59
CA THR A 62 9.73 17.78 6.04
C THR A 62 8.54 18.47 6.70
N LEU A 63 7.81 17.75 7.55
CA LEU A 63 6.68 18.27 8.32
C LEU A 63 7.13 18.52 9.75
N SER A 64 7.08 19.77 10.20
CA SER A 64 7.60 20.16 11.53
C SER A 64 6.63 19.87 12.69
N ALA A 65 5.37 19.54 12.39
CA ALA A 65 4.33 19.31 13.39
C ALA A 65 3.25 18.37 12.86
N THR A 66 2.34 17.95 13.72
CA THR A 66 1.15 17.17 13.36
C THR A 66 0.02 18.02 12.76
N GLY A 67 0.30 19.27 12.38
CA GLY A 67 -0.61 20.14 11.66
C GLY A 67 -0.02 21.52 11.45
N GLY A 68 -0.57 22.25 10.49
CA GLY A 68 -0.15 23.61 10.16
C GLY A 68 -0.09 23.86 8.66
N ILE A 69 0.76 24.78 8.27
CA ILE A 69 0.96 25.19 6.87
C ILE A 69 2.44 24.96 6.55
N THR A 70 2.73 24.30 5.44
CA THR A 70 4.10 24.15 4.96
C THR A 70 4.65 25.46 4.40
N ASP A 71 5.96 25.51 4.18
CA ASP A 71 6.53 26.47 3.24
C ASP A 71 5.97 26.25 1.82
N ALA A 72 6.20 27.23 0.94
CA ALA A 72 5.81 27.13 -0.46
C ALA A 72 6.59 25.99 -1.13
N PHE A 73 5.87 25.10 -1.78
CA PHE A 73 6.46 24.01 -2.56
C PHE A 73 7.23 24.61 -3.75
N THR A 74 8.40 24.05 -4.00
CA THR A 74 9.12 24.22 -5.27
C THR A 74 8.29 23.68 -6.43
N ALA A 75 8.60 24.09 -7.66
CA ALA A 75 7.93 23.59 -8.85
C ALA A 75 8.02 22.05 -8.99
N GLN A 76 9.13 21.45 -8.56
CA GLN A 76 9.29 19.99 -8.59
C GLN A 76 8.41 19.29 -7.55
N GLN A 77 8.35 19.80 -6.31
CA GLN A 77 7.49 19.23 -5.27
C GLN A 77 6.00 19.36 -5.64
N GLU A 78 5.61 20.48 -6.24
CA GLU A 78 4.25 20.68 -6.78
C GLU A 78 3.93 19.65 -7.88
N THR A 79 4.87 19.43 -8.80
CA THR A 79 4.74 18.40 -9.85
C THR A 79 4.61 17.00 -9.26
N ASP A 80 5.43 16.66 -8.27
CA ASP A 80 5.40 15.35 -7.61
C ASP A 80 4.08 15.13 -6.85
N LEU A 81 3.54 16.19 -6.21
CA LEU A 81 2.24 16.16 -5.54
C LEU A 81 1.12 15.85 -6.54
N PHE A 82 1.07 16.56 -7.67
CA PHE A 82 0.03 16.36 -8.68
C PHE A 82 0.19 15.08 -9.51
N ALA A 83 1.40 14.53 -9.59
CA ALA A 83 1.64 13.19 -10.15
C ALA A 83 1.14 12.06 -9.22
N GLY A 84 0.76 12.35 -7.98
CA GLY A 84 0.38 11.34 -6.99
C GLY A 84 1.58 10.52 -6.49
N SER A 85 2.79 11.03 -6.67
CA SER A 85 4.04 10.33 -6.36
C SER A 85 4.60 10.69 -4.98
N LEU A 86 3.76 11.17 -4.05
CA LEU A 86 4.19 11.46 -2.68
C LEU A 86 3.58 10.47 -1.69
N TYR A 87 4.32 10.15 -0.63
CA TYR A 87 3.80 9.39 0.51
C TYR A 87 4.26 10.00 1.83
N LEU A 88 3.39 9.95 2.83
CA LEU A 88 3.76 10.21 4.22
C LEU A 88 4.57 9.04 4.75
N ASN A 89 5.69 9.32 5.42
CA ASN A 89 6.40 8.37 6.26
C ASN A 89 6.53 8.96 7.67
N ILE A 90 6.24 8.16 8.68
CA ILE A 90 6.35 8.52 10.09
C ILE A 90 7.30 7.55 10.76
N HIS A 91 8.34 8.11 11.36
CA HIS A 91 9.40 7.36 12.01
C HIS A 91 9.18 7.35 13.53
N SER A 92 9.71 6.34 14.19
CA SER A 92 9.80 6.27 15.65
C SER A 92 11.19 5.84 16.10
N ALA A 93 11.40 5.78 17.40
CA ALA A 93 12.64 5.25 17.96
C ALA A 93 12.86 3.76 17.60
N THR A 94 11.78 2.97 17.52
CA THR A 94 11.84 1.54 17.18
C THR A 94 12.06 1.32 15.70
N TYR A 95 11.46 2.16 14.85
CA TYR A 95 11.54 2.05 13.40
C TYR A 95 12.12 3.34 12.79
N ALA A 96 13.43 3.51 12.94
CA ALA A 96 14.14 4.72 12.49
C ALA A 96 14.10 4.92 10.96
N GLY A 97 13.92 3.85 10.18
CA GLY A 97 13.74 3.90 8.73
C GLY A 97 12.31 4.23 8.27
N GLY A 98 11.34 4.22 9.19
CA GLY A 98 9.90 4.38 8.92
C GLY A 98 9.09 3.32 9.66
N GLU A 99 8.12 3.75 10.48
CA GLU A 99 7.19 2.84 11.18
C GLU A 99 5.90 2.63 10.37
N ILE A 100 5.33 3.73 9.88
CA ILE A 100 4.10 3.70 9.07
C ILE A 100 4.23 4.63 7.88
N ARG A 101 3.70 4.16 6.75
CA ARG A 101 3.67 4.90 5.49
C ARG A 101 2.26 5.00 4.96
N GLY A 102 1.96 6.05 4.21
CA GLY A 102 0.70 6.17 3.50
C GLY A 102 0.83 7.00 2.23
N GLN A 103 0.30 6.51 1.10
CA GLN A 103 0.33 7.27 -0.16
C GLN A 103 -0.53 8.54 -0.05
N VAL A 104 -0.01 9.67 -0.56
CA VAL A 104 -0.81 10.87 -0.77
C VAL A 104 -1.75 10.63 -1.94
N THR A 105 -3.04 10.66 -1.66
CA THR A 105 -4.11 10.33 -2.60
C THR A 105 -5.12 11.46 -2.71
N THR A 106 -5.78 11.51 -3.86
CA THR A 106 -7.03 12.26 -4.04
C THR A 106 -8.22 11.46 -3.47
N PRO A 107 -9.40 12.09 -3.22
CA PRO A 107 -10.61 11.36 -2.80
C PRO A 107 -11.06 10.23 -3.77
N ASN A 108 -10.57 10.30 -5.01
CA ASN A 108 -10.84 9.34 -6.06
C ASN A 108 -9.94 8.10 -6.03
N GLN A 109 -8.95 8.09 -5.15
CA GLN A 109 -7.96 7.03 -5.03
C GLN A 109 -8.04 6.34 -3.67
N LEU A 110 -7.70 5.05 -3.64
CA LEU A 110 -7.68 4.23 -2.43
C LEU A 110 -6.46 3.33 -2.45
N VAL A 111 -5.77 3.20 -1.32
CA VAL A 111 -4.68 2.25 -1.16
C VAL A 111 -5.20 1.02 -0.43
N PHE A 112 -4.76 -0.15 -0.87
CA PHE A 112 -4.87 -1.39 -0.10
C PHE A 112 -3.51 -2.05 -0.07
N ALA A 113 -3.15 -2.64 1.07
CA ALA A 113 -1.90 -3.36 1.21
C ALA A 113 -2.06 -4.57 2.12
N THR A 114 -1.22 -5.58 1.93
CA THR A 114 -1.19 -6.76 2.80
C THR A 114 0.18 -7.40 2.81
N THR A 115 0.46 -8.14 3.88
CA THR A 115 1.46 -9.19 3.90
C THR A 115 0.77 -10.52 3.55
N ALA A 116 1.39 -11.37 2.75
CA ALA A 116 0.95 -12.73 2.52
C ALA A 116 1.91 -13.73 3.16
N ASN A 117 1.37 -14.77 3.77
CA ASN A 117 2.12 -15.87 4.37
C ASN A 117 1.28 -17.17 4.37
N SER A 118 1.91 -18.27 4.78
CA SER A 118 1.31 -19.61 4.80
C SER A 118 0.27 -19.80 5.90
N ALA A 119 0.38 -19.07 7.02
CA ALA A 119 -0.58 -19.14 8.12
C ALA A 119 -1.94 -18.51 7.76
N ALA A 120 -1.97 -17.65 6.75
CA ALA A 120 -3.20 -17.09 6.20
C ALA A 120 -3.79 -17.92 5.05
N GLU A 121 -3.07 -18.94 4.56
CA GLU A 121 -3.54 -19.86 3.51
C GLU A 121 -4.64 -20.80 4.02
N VAL A 122 -5.52 -21.27 3.14
CA VAL A 122 -6.63 -22.16 3.52
C VAL A 122 -6.68 -23.37 2.60
N PRO A 123 -6.24 -24.57 3.05
CA PRO A 123 -5.67 -24.85 4.37
C PRO A 123 -4.25 -24.28 4.55
N THR A 124 -3.86 -24.01 5.79
CA THR A 124 -2.50 -23.54 6.12
C THR A 124 -1.46 -24.59 5.75
N ASN A 125 -0.25 -24.16 5.39
CA ASN A 125 0.88 -25.03 5.09
C ASN A 125 2.15 -24.62 5.85
N SER A 126 3.25 -25.34 5.65
CA SER A 126 4.51 -25.11 6.37
C SER A 126 5.51 -24.22 5.61
N SER A 127 5.10 -23.54 4.54
CA SER A 127 5.98 -22.62 3.82
C SER A 127 6.44 -21.47 4.71
N THR A 128 7.70 -21.06 4.56
CA THR A 128 8.26 -19.86 5.16
C THR A 128 8.26 -18.67 4.21
N ALA A 129 7.69 -18.84 3.00
CA ALA A 129 7.57 -17.79 2.02
C ALA A 129 6.72 -16.62 2.55
N THR A 130 7.05 -15.42 2.10
CA THR A 130 6.24 -14.23 2.39
C THR A 130 6.17 -13.35 1.16
N ALA A 131 5.11 -12.53 1.10
CA ALA A 131 5.01 -11.46 0.12
C ALA A 131 4.43 -10.18 0.74
N ALA A 132 4.84 -9.03 0.21
CA ALA A 132 4.27 -7.72 0.49
C ALA A 132 3.61 -7.20 -0.79
N ILE A 133 2.31 -6.92 -0.69
CA ILE A 133 1.47 -6.47 -1.79
C ILE A 133 1.01 -5.07 -1.48
N TYR A 134 1.19 -4.16 -2.42
CA TYR A 134 0.74 -2.78 -2.34
C TYR A 134 -0.08 -2.45 -3.57
N THR A 135 -1.24 -1.82 -3.39
CA THR A 135 -2.13 -1.48 -4.49
C THR A 135 -2.63 -0.04 -4.39
N LEU A 136 -2.87 0.58 -5.55
CA LEU A 136 -3.53 1.88 -5.66
C LEU A 136 -4.69 1.75 -6.64
N TYR A 137 -5.91 1.90 -6.12
CA TYR A 137 -7.13 1.89 -6.92
C TYR A 137 -7.55 3.30 -7.31
N ASN A 138 -7.87 3.52 -8.59
CA ASN A 138 -8.42 4.76 -9.13
C ASN A 138 -9.89 4.53 -9.54
N LYS A 139 -10.83 5.20 -8.86
CA LYS A 139 -12.28 5.02 -9.06
C LYS A 139 -12.78 5.52 -10.42
N THR A 140 -12.11 6.51 -11.03
CA THR A 140 -12.52 7.04 -12.35
C THR A 140 -12.08 6.09 -13.46
N ALA A 141 -10.82 5.66 -13.42
CA ALA A 141 -10.29 4.72 -14.41
C ALA A 141 -10.72 3.27 -14.15
N LYS A 142 -11.32 2.99 -12.99
CA LYS A 142 -11.57 1.65 -12.45
C LYS A 142 -10.32 0.78 -12.44
N SER A 143 -9.15 1.39 -12.24
CA SER A 143 -7.87 0.72 -12.41
C SER A 143 -7.22 0.41 -11.07
N LEU A 144 -6.69 -0.81 -10.91
CA LEU A 144 -5.92 -1.26 -9.76
C LEU A 144 -4.46 -1.47 -10.17
N ALA A 145 -3.60 -0.50 -9.85
CA ALA A 145 -2.16 -0.67 -9.97
C ALA A 145 -1.64 -1.45 -8.75
N TYR A 146 -0.66 -2.35 -8.96
CA TYR A 146 -0.07 -3.15 -7.89
C TYR A 146 1.45 -3.28 -8.02
N THR A 147 2.10 -3.41 -6.86
CA THR A 147 3.51 -3.80 -6.69
C THR A 147 3.57 -5.00 -5.76
N ILE A 148 4.31 -6.05 -6.14
CA ILE A 148 4.42 -7.30 -5.38
C ILE A 148 5.89 -7.62 -5.13
N ASN A 149 6.25 -7.76 -3.86
CA ASN A 149 7.57 -8.23 -3.44
C ASN A 149 7.37 -9.58 -2.74
N PHE A 150 8.20 -10.57 -3.03
CA PHE A 150 8.13 -11.88 -2.39
C PHE A 150 9.52 -12.46 -2.18
N ILE A 151 9.62 -13.36 -1.19
CA ILE A 151 10.84 -14.07 -0.83
C ILE A 151 10.53 -15.51 -0.45
N GLY A 152 11.51 -16.40 -0.61
CA GLY A 152 11.41 -17.80 -0.17
C GLY A 152 10.52 -18.70 -1.04
N VAL A 153 10.16 -18.26 -2.25
CA VAL A 153 9.31 -19.02 -3.17
C VAL A 153 9.74 -18.84 -4.62
N VAL A 154 9.54 -19.87 -5.44
CA VAL A 154 9.57 -19.81 -6.91
C VAL A 154 8.12 -19.89 -7.40
N PRO A 155 7.50 -18.76 -7.75
CA PRO A 155 6.07 -18.74 -8.06
C PRO A 155 5.75 -19.46 -9.37
N THR A 156 4.66 -20.22 -9.39
CA THR A 156 4.09 -20.79 -10.61
C THR A 156 2.85 -20.03 -11.07
N ASN A 157 2.08 -19.46 -10.14
CA ASN A 157 0.91 -18.62 -10.41
C ASN A 157 0.69 -17.56 -9.31
N MET A 158 0.02 -16.47 -9.66
CA MET A 158 -0.47 -15.47 -8.72
C MET A 158 -1.87 -14.97 -9.11
N HIS A 159 -2.72 -14.72 -8.13
CA HIS A 159 -4.10 -14.29 -8.35
C HIS A 159 -4.56 -13.29 -7.30
N PHE A 160 -5.53 -12.45 -7.69
CA PHE A 160 -6.48 -11.87 -6.75
C PHE A 160 -7.77 -12.68 -6.78
N HIS A 161 -8.26 -13.07 -5.61
CA HIS A 161 -9.49 -13.85 -5.42
C HIS A 161 -10.53 -13.04 -4.64
N LYS A 162 -11.80 -13.49 -4.71
CA LYS A 162 -12.89 -12.96 -3.90
C LYS A 162 -13.30 -13.93 -2.79
N ALA A 163 -13.03 -13.59 -1.54
CA ALA A 163 -13.66 -14.19 -0.36
C ALA A 163 -13.42 -13.35 0.90
N ALA A 164 -14.23 -13.59 1.93
CA ALA A 164 -13.93 -13.14 3.28
C ALA A 164 -12.65 -13.81 3.83
N ILE A 165 -12.07 -13.21 4.87
CA ILE A 165 -10.90 -13.76 5.57
C ILE A 165 -11.17 -15.20 6.05
N GLY A 166 -10.21 -16.10 5.85
CA GLY A 166 -10.31 -17.50 6.26
C GLY A 166 -11.18 -18.39 5.35
N VAL A 167 -11.74 -17.85 4.26
CA VAL A 167 -12.55 -18.62 3.29
C VAL A 167 -11.88 -18.56 1.92
N SER A 168 -11.80 -19.68 1.20
CA SER A 168 -11.32 -19.70 -0.20
C SER A 168 -12.44 -19.34 -1.16
N GLY A 169 -12.12 -18.67 -2.27
CA GLY A 169 -13.13 -18.24 -3.24
C GLY A 169 -12.59 -18.15 -4.66
N PRO A 170 -13.45 -17.77 -5.63
CA PRO A 170 -13.08 -17.77 -7.04
C PRO A 170 -12.01 -16.72 -7.36
N VAL A 171 -11.19 -17.03 -8.36
CA VAL A 171 -10.26 -16.08 -8.98
C VAL A 171 -11.05 -14.92 -9.58
N GLN A 172 -10.63 -13.69 -9.27
CA GLN A 172 -11.14 -12.47 -9.90
C GLN A 172 -10.20 -12.00 -10.99
N ILE A 173 -8.89 -12.02 -10.71
CA ILE A 173 -7.85 -11.54 -11.61
C ILE A 173 -6.68 -12.53 -11.54
N ALA A 174 -6.26 -13.04 -12.71
CA ALA A 174 -4.96 -13.67 -12.85
C ALA A 174 -3.89 -12.60 -13.05
N ILE A 175 -2.75 -12.77 -12.38
CA ILE A 175 -1.61 -11.84 -12.48
C ILE A 175 -0.61 -12.47 -13.44
N PRO A 176 -0.57 -12.06 -14.71
CA PRO A 176 0.38 -12.62 -15.67
C PRO A 176 1.77 -12.05 -15.40
N GLY A 177 2.80 -12.81 -15.75
CA GLY A 177 4.14 -12.26 -15.91
C GLY A 177 5.25 -13.24 -15.59
N LEU A 178 6.47 -12.80 -15.87
CA LEU A 178 7.66 -13.39 -15.29
C LEU A 178 7.69 -12.98 -13.81
N TYR A 179 7.49 -13.94 -12.92
CA TYR A 179 7.42 -13.68 -11.48
C TYR A 179 8.81 -13.32 -10.94
N VAL A 180 9.04 -12.02 -10.74
CA VAL A 180 10.23 -11.46 -10.09
C VAL A 180 9.81 -10.56 -8.94
N THR A 181 10.60 -10.52 -7.87
CA THR A 181 10.31 -9.63 -6.74
C THR A 181 10.41 -8.17 -7.16
N GLY A 182 9.47 -7.33 -6.72
CA GLY A 182 9.30 -5.96 -7.18
C GLY A 182 8.50 -5.83 -8.47
N MET A 183 7.87 -6.91 -8.96
CA MET A 183 7.01 -6.84 -10.14
C MET A 183 5.85 -5.87 -9.94
N LYS A 184 5.48 -5.21 -11.04
CA LYS A 184 4.39 -4.25 -11.10
C LYS A 184 3.40 -4.65 -12.18
N GLY A 185 2.17 -4.21 -12.03
CA GLY A 185 1.16 -4.31 -13.08
C GLY A 185 -0.06 -3.46 -12.76
N GLU A 186 -1.00 -3.49 -13.69
CA GLU A 186 -2.23 -2.72 -13.61
C GLU A 186 -3.35 -3.50 -14.28
N VAL A 187 -4.53 -3.49 -13.67
CA VAL A 187 -5.74 -4.14 -14.20
C VAL A 187 -6.95 -3.24 -14.06
N THR A 188 -7.82 -3.23 -15.07
CA THR A 188 -9.13 -2.58 -14.99
C THR A 188 -10.13 -3.53 -14.33
N LEU A 189 -10.80 -3.06 -13.29
CA LEU A 189 -11.84 -3.77 -12.57
C LEU A 189 -13.22 -3.48 -13.15
N THR A 190 -14.08 -4.50 -13.13
CA THR A 190 -15.52 -4.31 -13.33
C THR A 190 -16.17 -3.61 -12.13
N ALA A 191 -17.42 -3.17 -12.29
CA ALA A 191 -18.17 -2.55 -11.19
C ALA A 191 -18.36 -3.49 -9.99
N ASP A 192 -18.67 -4.77 -10.24
CA ASP A 192 -18.83 -5.77 -9.17
C ASP A 192 -17.52 -6.02 -8.42
N GLN A 193 -16.41 -6.11 -9.16
CA GLN A 193 -15.08 -6.26 -8.58
C GLN A 193 -14.67 -5.06 -7.72
N GLU A 194 -15.04 -3.84 -8.10
CA GLU A 194 -14.83 -2.64 -7.26
C GLU A 194 -15.59 -2.74 -5.94
N VAL A 195 -16.88 -3.13 -6.00
CA VAL A 195 -17.71 -3.31 -4.80
C VAL A 195 -17.07 -4.33 -3.86
N ASP A 196 -16.61 -5.46 -4.40
CA ASP A 196 -15.97 -6.52 -3.64
C ASP A 196 -14.64 -6.08 -3.01
N LEU A 197 -13.81 -5.32 -3.74
CA LEU A 197 -12.57 -4.74 -3.23
C LEU A 197 -12.87 -3.77 -2.07
N PHE A 198 -13.91 -2.95 -2.19
CA PHE A 198 -14.27 -1.98 -1.15
C PHE A 198 -14.89 -2.62 0.08
N ALA A 199 -15.47 -3.80 -0.07
CA ALA A 199 -15.95 -4.64 1.02
C ALA A 199 -14.82 -5.43 1.72
N ASN A 200 -13.55 -5.20 1.34
CA ASN A 200 -12.39 -5.97 1.80
C ASN A 200 -12.53 -7.48 1.54
N GLN A 201 -13.24 -7.87 0.49
CA GLN A 201 -13.46 -9.28 0.12
C GLN A 201 -12.41 -9.80 -0.87
N TRP A 202 -11.30 -9.09 -1.06
CA TRP A 202 -10.23 -9.50 -1.96
C TRP A 202 -9.01 -10.00 -1.22
N TYR A 203 -8.41 -11.08 -1.70
CA TYR A 203 -7.11 -11.55 -1.20
C TYR A 203 -6.15 -11.86 -2.35
N PHE A 204 -4.88 -11.62 -2.10
CA PHE A 204 -3.79 -12.10 -2.93
C PHE A 204 -3.48 -13.55 -2.59
N ASN A 205 -3.18 -14.36 -3.61
CA ASN A 205 -2.68 -15.71 -3.46
C ASN A 205 -1.51 -15.97 -4.42
N LEU A 206 -0.50 -16.70 -3.95
CA LEU A 206 0.67 -17.10 -4.71
C LEU A 206 0.84 -18.62 -4.58
N HIS A 207 1.13 -19.27 -5.69
CA HIS A 207 1.29 -20.72 -5.80
C HIS A 207 2.73 -21.07 -6.18
N SER A 208 3.15 -22.28 -5.85
CA SER A 208 4.38 -22.89 -6.36
C SER A 208 4.13 -24.33 -6.80
N ALA A 209 5.19 -25.01 -7.27
CA ALA A 209 5.12 -26.43 -7.59
C ALA A 209 4.79 -27.28 -6.36
N THR A 210 5.30 -26.93 -5.18
CA THR A 210 5.06 -27.67 -3.93
C THR A 210 3.64 -27.46 -3.41
N TYR A 211 3.12 -26.23 -3.52
CA TYR A 211 1.81 -25.86 -3.02
C TYR A 211 0.92 -25.32 -4.14
N ALA A 212 0.54 -26.22 -5.06
CA ALA A 212 -0.23 -25.87 -6.25
C ALA A 212 -1.62 -25.27 -5.92
N GLY A 213 -2.23 -25.66 -4.79
CA GLY A 213 -3.50 -25.12 -4.31
C GLY A 213 -3.42 -23.72 -3.69
N GLY A 214 -2.21 -23.20 -3.46
CA GLY A 214 -1.94 -21.94 -2.75
C GLY A 214 -0.82 -22.14 -1.73
N GLU A 215 0.25 -21.34 -1.83
CA GLU A 215 1.37 -21.35 -0.89
C GLU A 215 1.22 -20.28 0.19
N ILE A 216 0.90 -19.06 -0.23
CA ILE A 216 0.72 -17.93 0.68
C ILE A 216 -0.47 -17.08 0.26
N ARG A 217 -1.15 -16.53 1.26
CA ARG A 217 -2.32 -15.67 1.10
C ARG A 217 -2.21 -14.41 1.96
N GLY A 218 -2.78 -13.30 1.48
CA GLY A 218 -2.95 -12.06 2.24
C GLY A 218 -4.23 -11.33 1.86
N GLN A 219 -5.05 -10.93 2.84
CA GLN A 219 -6.29 -10.19 2.60
C GLN A 219 -5.98 -8.71 2.30
N LEU A 220 -6.48 -8.17 1.19
CA LEU A 220 -6.34 -6.75 0.89
C LEU A 220 -7.20 -5.92 1.85
N VAL A 221 -6.54 -5.05 2.59
CA VAL A 221 -7.15 -4.11 3.55
C VAL A 221 -6.58 -2.72 3.34
N ARG A 222 -7.33 -1.70 3.75
CA ARG A 222 -6.92 -0.29 3.68
C ARG A 222 -5.91 0.10 4.77
#